data_AF-H3ZK39-F1
#
_entry.id   AF-H3ZK39-F1
#
_cell.length_a   1.000
_cell.length_b   1.000
_cell.length_c   1.000
_cell.angle_alpha   90.00
_cell.angle_beta   90.00
_cell.angle_gamma   90.00
#
_symmetry.space_group_name_H-M   'P 1'
#
loop_
_entity.id
_entity.type
_entity.pdbx_description
1 polymer ?
#
loop_
_entity_poly.entity_id
_entity_poly.type
_entity_poly.pdbx_seq_one_letter_code
_entity_poly.pdbx_strand_id
1 'polypeptide(L)'
;MSACAFFENGACVEPMEAHIRKGLEIIDGLYLRRSYARFLSRILNIDSKLAGELLRKAYILHDVGKCLEEFQKRRASFGFHEFYSALVAREAFRKYGDVGDTVSVAILLHHHDWIRIGAPKRPENSGLCEECLSVLEELSGERLPRKTPWKNWNEFMQEAEEVMRRNLRGVYSLLLPLVVADNYAAALNRGGKGSTLGKEIFEVLKVRGWDVARGLSNRL
;
A
#
# COMPACT_ATOMS: atom_id res chain seq x y z
N MET A 1 18.79 11.11 3.82
CA MET A 1 18.34 10.08 4.76
C MET A 1 17.37 9.18 4.01
N SER A 2 17.79 7.97 3.62
CA SER A 2 16.98 7.08 2.77
C SER A 2 15.61 6.78 3.39
N ALA A 3 14.54 6.97 2.60
CA ALA A 3 13.17 6.66 3.00
C ALA A 3 13.02 5.19 3.44
N CYS A 4 12.38 4.98 4.58
CA CYS A 4 12.25 3.66 5.19
C CYS A 4 10.79 3.22 5.35
N ALA A 5 10.49 1.98 4.97
CA ALA A 5 9.19 1.32 5.19
C ALA A 5 9.13 0.55 6.53
N PHE A 6 10.29 0.18 7.10
CA PHE A 6 10.36 -0.49 8.40
C PHE A 6 11.66 -0.20 9.16
N PHE A 7 11.52 0.26 10.40
CA PHE A 7 12.63 0.45 11.33
C PHE A 7 12.66 -0.67 12.39
N GLU A 8 13.86 -1.14 12.74
CA GLU A 8 14.09 -2.02 13.90
C GLU A 8 15.17 -1.36 14.77
N ASN A 9 14.86 -1.06 16.04
CA ASN A 9 15.76 -0.40 16.99
C ASN A 9 16.38 0.91 16.44
N GLY A 10 15.60 1.69 15.70
CA GLY A 10 16.06 2.93 15.08
C GLY A 10 16.90 2.74 13.80
N ALA A 11 17.26 1.51 13.41
CA ALA A 11 17.92 1.22 12.15
C ALA A 11 16.88 0.99 11.04
N CYS A 12 17.14 1.50 9.82
CA CYS A 12 16.28 1.17 8.68
C CYS A 12 16.60 -0.26 8.22
N VAL A 13 15.64 -1.17 8.34
CA VAL A 13 15.80 -2.58 7.94
C VAL A 13 15.16 -2.82 6.57
N GLU A 14 14.13 -2.06 6.22
CA GLU A 14 13.46 -2.15 4.93
C GLU A 14 13.34 -0.77 4.29
N PRO A 15 14.21 -0.44 3.31
CA PRO A 15 14.06 0.77 2.50
C PRO A 15 12.74 0.77 1.74
N MET A 16 12.12 1.95 1.60
CA MET A 16 10.83 2.12 0.92
C MET A 16 10.85 1.57 -0.51
N GLU A 17 11.90 1.89 -1.27
CA GLU A 17 12.04 1.40 -2.65
C GLU A 17 12.14 -0.13 -2.71
N ALA A 18 12.90 -0.74 -1.79
CA ALA A 18 13.05 -2.20 -1.73
C ALA A 18 11.72 -2.89 -1.40
N HIS A 19 10.93 -2.31 -0.49
CA HIS A 19 9.58 -2.77 -0.17
C HIS A 19 8.69 -2.77 -1.42
N ILE A 20 8.59 -1.62 -2.09
CA ILE A 20 7.73 -1.44 -3.26
C ILE A 20 8.15 -2.36 -4.40
N ARG A 21 9.45 -2.43 -4.73
CA ARG A 21 9.92 -3.29 -5.83
C ARG A 21 9.57 -4.76 -5.58
N LYS A 22 9.71 -5.25 -4.34
CA LYS A 22 9.40 -6.64 -4.01
C LYS A 22 7.91 -6.96 -4.08
N GLY A 23 7.03 -6.08 -3.62
CA GLY A 23 5.61 -6.33 -3.78
C GLY A 23 5.13 -6.17 -5.23
N LEU A 24 5.74 -5.28 -6.02
CA LEU A 24 5.45 -5.19 -7.45
C LEU A 24 5.80 -6.49 -8.22
N GLU A 25 6.83 -7.23 -7.82
CA GLU A 25 7.11 -8.57 -8.37
C GLU A 25 5.91 -9.52 -8.19
N ILE A 26 5.20 -9.45 -7.06
CA ILE A 26 3.97 -10.21 -6.81
C ILE A 26 2.78 -9.64 -7.58
N ILE A 27 2.58 -8.33 -7.58
CA ILE A 27 1.47 -7.70 -8.34
C ILE A 27 1.58 -8.06 -9.81
N ASP A 28 2.74 -7.83 -10.42
CA ASP A 28 3.01 -8.17 -11.81
C ASP A 28 2.92 -9.66 -12.03
N GLY A 29 3.58 -10.40 -11.14
CA GLY A 29 3.74 -11.81 -11.26
C GLY A 29 2.41 -12.54 -11.21
N LEU A 30 1.72 -12.41 -10.08
CA LEU A 30 0.57 -13.22 -9.63
C LEU A 30 -0.75 -12.71 -10.17
N TYR A 31 -0.89 -11.40 -10.27
CA TYR A 31 -2.14 -10.79 -10.66
C TYR A 31 -2.11 -10.38 -12.13
N LEU A 32 -1.21 -9.47 -12.52
CA LEU A 32 -1.29 -8.85 -13.85
C LEU A 32 -0.96 -9.82 -14.99
N ARG A 33 0.05 -10.70 -14.86
CA ARG A 33 0.30 -11.76 -15.87
C ARG A 33 -0.87 -12.72 -16.05
N ARG A 34 -1.77 -12.83 -15.07
CA ARG A 34 -2.97 -13.68 -15.12
C ARG A 34 -4.22 -12.91 -15.54
N SER A 35 -4.06 -11.78 -16.23
CA SER A 35 -5.16 -10.94 -16.69
C SER A 35 -6.04 -10.39 -15.58
N TYR A 36 -5.54 -10.26 -14.34
CA TYR A 36 -6.31 -9.65 -13.24
C TYR A 36 -6.74 -8.22 -13.57
N ALA A 37 -5.97 -7.51 -14.40
CA ALA A 37 -6.35 -6.20 -14.93
C ALA A 37 -7.71 -6.22 -15.68
N ARG A 38 -8.00 -7.29 -16.45
CA ARG A 38 -9.29 -7.46 -17.15
C ARG A 38 -10.44 -7.76 -16.17
N PHE A 39 -10.13 -8.44 -15.07
CA PHE A 39 -11.11 -8.63 -14.00
C PHE A 39 -11.43 -7.29 -13.33
N LEU A 40 -10.39 -6.54 -12.93
CA LEU A 40 -10.56 -5.20 -12.35
C LEU A 40 -11.28 -4.24 -13.30
N SER A 41 -10.98 -4.29 -14.61
CA SER A 41 -11.60 -3.41 -15.61
C SER A 41 -13.12 -3.57 -15.65
N ARG A 42 -13.63 -4.80 -15.51
CA ARG A 42 -15.06 -5.11 -15.47
C ARG A 42 -15.72 -4.66 -14.17
N ILE A 43 -15.01 -4.81 -13.05
CA ILE A 43 -15.52 -4.42 -11.73
C ILE A 43 -15.55 -2.89 -11.56
N LEU A 44 -14.50 -2.21 -12.02
CA LEU A 44 -14.31 -0.77 -11.88
C LEU A 44 -14.87 0.03 -13.07
N ASN A 45 -15.36 -0.67 -14.11
CA ASN A 45 -15.87 -0.08 -15.36
C ASN A 45 -14.89 0.93 -16.01
N ILE A 46 -13.63 0.49 -16.16
CA ILE A 46 -12.57 1.28 -16.80
C ILE A 46 -11.81 0.43 -17.82
N ASP A 47 -10.94 1.07 -18.60
CA ASP A 47 -10.02 0.35 -19.47
C ASP A 47 -9.09 -0.59 -18.68
N SER A 48 -8.78 -1.75 -19.29
CA SER A 48 -7.96 -2.78 -18.63
C SER A 48 -6.50 -2.35 -18.44
N LYS A 49 -5.94 -1.51 -19.31
CA LYS A 49 -4.59 -0.98 -19.11
C LYS A 49 -4.58 -0.05 -17.90
N LEU A 50 -5.55 0.86 -17.84
CA LEU A 50 -5.71 1.77 -16.69
C LEU A 50 -5.94 1.01 -15.38
N ALA A 51 -6.76 -0.05 -15.38
CA ALA A 51 -6.98 -0.88 -14.19
C ALA A 51 -5.69 -1.53 -13.66
N GLY A 52 -4.84 -2.03 -14.56
CA GLY A 52 -3.53 -2.57 -14.20
C GLY A 52 -2.56 -1.51 -13.68
N GLU A 53 -2.55 -0.34 -14.31
CA GLU A 53 -1.75 0.82 -13.85
C GLU A 53 -2.19 1.30 -12.46
N LEU A 54 -3.49 1.42 -12.22
CA LEU A 54 -4.02 1.80 -10.92
C LEU A 54 -3.70 0.78 -9.84
N LEU A 55 -3.72 -0.52 -10.14
CA LEU A 55 -3.30 -1.53 -9.16
C LEU A 55 -1.83 -1.36 -8.75
N ARG A 56 -0.92 -1.13 -9.71
CA ARG A 56 0.49 -0.86 -9.42
C ARG A 56 0.67 0.41 -8.61
N LYS A 57 0.03 1.51 -9.04
CA LYS A 57 0.10 2.80 -8.36
C LYS A 57 -0.49 2.73 -6.95
N ALA A 58 -1.58 1.98 -6.77
CA ALA A 58 -2.16 1.73 -5.47
C ALA A 58 -1.15 1.05 -4.54
N TYR A 59 -0.46 0.02 -5.02
CA TYR A 59 0.60 -0.63 -4.25
C TYR A 59 1.80 0.29 -4.00
N ILE A 60 2.21 1.11 -4.96
CA ILE A 60 3.31 2.06 -4.73
C ILE A 60 2.94 3.07 -3.62
N LEU A 61 1.70 3.53 -3.58
CA LEU A 61 1.25 4.55 -2.62
C LEU A 61 0.63 4.00 -1.34
N HIS A 62 0.47 2.68 -1.18
CA HIS A 62 -0.28 2.12 -0.03
C HIS A 62 0.32 2.50 1.33
N ASP A 63 1.63 2.76 1.33
CA ASP A 63 2.45 3.04 2.50
C ASP A 63 3.00 4.49 2.53
N VAL A 64 2.54 5.38 1.64
CA VAL A 64 3.07 6.76 1.55
C VAL A 64 2.92 7.56 2.84
N GLY A 65 1.96 7.21 3.70
CA GLY A 65 1.82 7.78 5.04
C GLY A 65 3.02 7.54 5.94
N LYS A 66 3.82 6.50 5.69
CA LYS A 66 5.11 6.28 6.37
C LYS A 66 6.13 7.37 6.03
N CYS A 67 5.96 8.07 4.91
CA CYS A 67 6.82 9.19 4.50
C CYS A 67 6.61 10.47 5.32
N LEU A 68 5.66 10.53 6.26
CA LEU A 68 5.55 11.66 7.18
C LEU A 68 6.90 11.94 7.84
N GLU A 69 7.34 13.20 7.78
CA GLU A 69 8.67 13.59 8.28
C GLU A 69 8.85 13.20 9.75
N GLU A 70 7.80 13.35 10.57
CA GLU A 70 7.84 12.97 11.99
C GLU A 70 8.14 11.48 12.18
N PHE A 71 7.63 10.60 11.31
CA PHE A 71 7.90 9.16 11.38
C PHE A 71 9.32 8.84 10.95
N GLN A 72 9.76 9.40 9.82
CA GLN A 72 11.11 9.19 9.31
C GLN A 72 12.18 9.75 10.26
N LYS A 73 11.92 10.87 10.94
CA LYS A 73 12.80 11.46 11.97
C LYS A 73 12.80 10.65 13.27
N ARG A 74 11.63 10.20 13.74
CA ARG A 74 11.50 9.39 14.96
C ARG A 74 12.09 7.99 14.80
N ARG A 75 12.14 7.45 13.57
CA ARG A 75 12.73 6.15 13.23
C ARG A 75 12.13 4.99 14.04
N ALA A 76 10.81 5.00 14.18
CA ALA A 76 10.05 4.05 14.98
C ALA A 76 8.77 3.59 14.25
N SER A 77 7.79 3.06 15.00
CA SER A 77 6.52 2.56 14.47
C SER A 77 5.73 3.61 13.67
N PHE A 78 4.99 3.19 12.64
CA PHE A 78 4.19 4.07 11.78
C PHE A 78 2.70 3.98 12.16
N GLY A 79 2.31 4.58 13.29
CA GLY A 79 0.92 4.53 13.74
C GLY A 79 -0.02 5.20 12.73
N PHE A 80 -1.11 4.52 12.37
CA PHE A 80 -2.13 5.01 11.43
C PHE A 80 -1.62 5.41 10.02
N HIS A 81 -0.49 4.85 9.56
CA HIS A 81 0.05 5.23 8.25
C HIS A 81 -0.89 4.92 7.09
N GLU A 82 -1.74 3.89 7.19
CA GLU A 82 -2.75 3.60 6.17
C GLU A 82 -3.76 4.74 5.99
N PHE A 83 -4.13 5.45 7.07
CA PHE A 83 -4.99 6.62 6.99
C PHE A 83 -4.32 7.78 6.25
N TYR A 84 -3.10 8.14 6.64
CA TYR A 84 -2.35 9.20 5.96
C TYR A 84 -2.08 8.83 4.50
N SER A 85 -1.84 7.54 4.23
CA SER A 85 -1.66 7.02 2.87
C SER A 85 -2.91 7.18 2.03
N ALA A 86 -4.08 6.86 2.58
CA ALA A 86 -5.35 7.02 1.90
C ALA A 86 -5.64 8.50 1.58
N LEU A 87 -5.36 9.43 2.50
CA LEU A 87 -5.50 10.87 2.24
C LEU A 87 -4.63 11.33 1.06
N VAL A 88 -3.36 10.94 1.04
CA VAL A 88 -2.44 11.27 -0.05
C VAL A 88 -2.86 10.63 -1.36
N ALA A 89 -3.24 9.34 -1.33
CA ALA A 89 -3.69 8.60 -2.50
C ALA A 89 -4.96 9.20 -3.09
N ARG A 90 -5.91 9.65 -2.26
CA ARG A 90 -7.14 10.30 -2.74
C ARG A 90 -6.85 11.58 -3.52
N GLU A 91 -5.93 12.41 -3.03
CA GLU A 91 -5.53 13.62 -3.75
C GLU A 91 -4.79 13.28 -5.05
N ALA A 92 -3.84 12.32 -5.01
CA ALA A 92 -3.10 11.87 -6.20
C ALA A 92 -4.01 11.26 -7.26
N PHE A 93 -5.06 10.55 -6.84
CA PHE A 93 -5.99 9.85 -7.72
C PHE A 93 -7.30 10.60 -7.99
N ARG A 94 -7.41 11.87 -7.57
CA ARG A 94 -8.62 12.68 -7.77
C ARG A 94 -9.06 12.74 -9.24
N LYS A 95 -8.11 12.76 -10.18
CA LYS A 95 -8.39 12.77 -11.63
C LYS A 95 -9.09 11.50 -12.15
N TYR A 96 -9.13 10.42 -11.36
CA TYR A 96 -9.81 9.17 -11.71
C TYR A 96 -11.23 9.06 -11.11
N GLY A 97 -11.74 10.12 -10.48
CA GLY A 97 -13.11 10.18 -9.93
C GLY A 97 -13.39 9.08 -8.91
N ASP A 98 -14.59 8.48 -8.97
CA ASP A 98 -15.03 7.43 -8.04
C ASP A 98 -14.09 6.22 -7.98
N VAL A 99 -13.35 5.93 -9.06
CA VAL A 99 -12.34 4.86 -9.06
C VAL A 99 -11.14 5.25 -8.19
N GLY A 100 -10.72 6.51 -8.23
CA GLY A 100 -9.67 7.03 -7.35
C GLY A 100 -10.07 6.94 -5.88
N ASP A 101 -11.32 7.26 -5.55
CA ASP A 101 -11.87 7.08 -4.20
C ASP A 101 -11.88 5.59 -3.79
N THR A 102 -12.29 4.70 -4.69
CA THR A 102 -12.27 3.23 -4.47
C THR A 102 -10.85 2.73 -4.16
N VAL A 103 -9.84 3.20 -4.91
CA VAL A 103 -8.44 2.86 -4.68
C VAL A 103 -7.94 3.40 -3.33
N SER A 104 -8.27 4.65 -3.01
CA SER A 104 -7.92 5.27 -1.72
C SER A 104 -8.48 4.46 -0.53
N VAL A 105 -9.72 4.00 -0.62
CA VAL A 105 -10.32 3.17 0.43
C VAL A 105 -9.68 1.77 0.50
N ALA A 106 -9.29 1.18 -0.64
CA ALA A 106 -8.53 -0.07 -0.61
C ALA A 106 -7.17 0.11 0.10
N ILE A 107 -6.51 1.25 -0.09
CA ILE A 107 -5.30 1.62 0.65
C ILE A 107 -5.61 1.81 2.14
N LEU A 108 -6.69 2.50 2.53
CA LEU A 108 -7.05 2.65 3.94
C LEU A 108 -7.16 1.30 4.67
N LEU A 109 -7.65 0.27 3.98
CA LEU A 109 -7.98 -1.03 4.58
C LEU A 109 -6.86 -2.08 4.49
N HIS A 110 -5.67 -1.73 3.97
CA HIS A 110 -4.64 -2.73 3.61
C HIS A 110 -4.03 -3.52 4.78
N HIS A 111 -4.20 -3.09 6.03
CA HIS A 111 -3.80 -3.89 7.20
C HIS A 111 -4.86 -4.87 7.68
N HIS A 112 -6.05 -4.89 7.07
CA HIS A 112 -7.21 -5.67 7.54
C HIS A 112 -7.54 -5.43 9.03
N ASP A 113 -7.24 -4.24 9.55
CA ASP A 113 -7.64 -3.82 10.89
C ASP A 113 -8.91 -2.95 10.82
N TRP A 114 -10.06 -3.61 10.85
CA TRP A 114 -11.40 -3.02 10.62
C TRP A 114 -12.01 -2.48 11.92
N ILE A 115 -11.45 -2.83 13.07
CA ILE A 115 -11.95 -2.46 14.40
C ILE A 115 -10.85 -1.73 15.14
N ARG A 116 -10.86 -0.39 15.07
CA ARG A 116 -9.84 0.42 15.73
C ARG A 116 -10.32 1.02 17.05
N ILE A 117 -9.49 0.86 18.07
CA ILE A 117 -9.62 1.55 19.35
C ILE A 117 -8.79 2.84 19.26
N GLY A 118 -9.34 3.86 18.61
CA GLY A 118 -8.72 5.20 18.52
C GLY A 118 -8.82 5.85 17.14
N ALA A 119 -8.44 7.13 17.10
CA ALA A 119 -8.40 7.93 15.88
C ALA A 119 -6.98 8.48 15.64
N PRO A 120 -6.54 8.60 14.37
CA PRO A 120 -5.29 9.25 14.04
C PRO A 120 -5.33 10.71 14.50
N LYS A 121 -4.20 11.19 15.01
CA LYS A 121 -4.02 12.60 15.35
C LYS A 121 -3.55 13.36 14.12
N ARG A 122 -3.87 14.65 14.07
CA ARG A 122 -3.24 15.54 13.11
C ARG A 122 -1.75 15.58 13.44
N PRO A 123 -0.85 15.26 12.50
CA PRO A 123 0.58 15.35 12.73
C PRO A 123 0.93 16.81 12.98
N GLU A 124 1.86 17.08 13.91
CA GLU A 124 2.34 18.44 14.18
C GLU A 124 3.02 19.02 12.92
N ASN A 125 3.71 18.14 12.19
CA ASN A 125 4.27 18.42 10.88
C ASN A 125 3.65 17.50 9.83
N SER A 126 2.79 18.05 8.98
CA SER A 126 2.15 17.31 7.89
C SER A 126 3.05 17.11 6.66
N GLY A 127 4.30 17.58 6.68
CA GLY A 127 5.26 17.41 5.61
C GLY A 127 5.60 15.95 5.36
N LEU A 128 5.70 15.60 4.07
CA LEU A 128 6.20 14.32 3.63
C LEU A 128 7.66 14.48 3.22
N CYS A 129 8.50 13.53 3.61
CA CYS A 129 9.93 13.53 3.32
C CYS A 129 10.20 13.55 1.80
N GLU A 130 10.94 14.56 1.32
CA GLU A 130 11.24 14.73 -0.11
C GLU A 130 11.94 13.52 -0.75
N GLU A 131 12.88 12.87 -0.06
CA GLU A 131 13.53 11.66 -0.56
C GLU A 131 12.53 10.51 -0.76
N CYS A 132 11.53 10.40 0.13
CA CYS A 132 10.45 9.41 0.02
C CYS A 132 9.55 9.74 -1.18
N LEU A 133 9.18 11.01 -1.32
CA LEU A 133 8.34 11.46 -2.43
C LEU A 133 9.03 11.24 -3.78
N SER A 134 10.32 11.54 -3.90
CA SER A 134 11.06 11.34 -5.15
C SER A 134 10.97 9.89 -5.63
N VAL A 135 11.18 8.92 -4.73
CA VAL A 135 11.06 7.48 -5.05
C VAL A 135 9.63 7.13 -5.48
N LEU A 136 8.63 7.61 -4.75
CA LEU A 136 7.24 7.30 -5.03
C LEU A 136 6.75 7.94 -6.33
N GLU A 137 7.11 9.19 -6.59
CA GLU A 137 6.77 9.92 -7.83
C GLU A 137 7.44 9.27 -9.04
N GLU A 138 8.71 8.86 -8.93
CA GLU A 138 9.44 8.14 -9.98
C GLU A 138 8.76 6.79 -10.32
N LEU A 139 8.44 5.99 -9.30
CA LEU A 139 7.85 4.66 -9.50
C LEU A 139 6.38 4.73 -9.96
N SER A 140 5.60 5.67 -9.43
CA SER A 140 4.16 5.78 -9.73
C SER A 140 3.86 6.59 -10.98
N GLY A 141 4.74 7.52 -11.36
CA GLY A 141 4.46 8.54 -12.37
C GLY A 141 3.36 9.53 -11.96
N GLU A 142 2.99 9.56 -10.68
CA GLU A 142 2.04 10.52 -10.12
C GLU A 142 2.77 11.64 -9.38
N ARG A 143 2.25 12.85 -9.46
CA ARG A 143 2.71 13.97 -8.63
C ARG A 143 2.02 13.90 -7.28
N LEU A 144 2.79 13.90 -6.21
CA LEU A 144 2.27 13.76 -4.86
C LEU A 144 2.23 15.13 -4.15
N PRO A 145 1.25 15.35 -3.25
CA PRO A 145 1.26 16.54 -2.42
C PRO A 145 2.46 16.50 -1.47
N ARG A 146 3.16 17.62 -1.28
CA ARG A 146 4.31 17.71 -0.35
C ARG A 146 3.89 17.68 1.14
N LYS A 147 2.60 17.91 1.40
CA LYS A 147 2.00 17.83 2.73
C LYS A 147 0.80 16.90 2.68
N THR A 148 0.57 16.15 3.74
CA THR A 148 -0.63 15.32 3.87
C THR A 148 -1.88 16.21 3.79
N PRO A 149 -2.83 15.94 2.86
CA PRO A 149 -4.06 16.70 2.73
C PRO A 149 -5.01 16.35 3.88
N TRP A 150 -4.73 16.91 5.06
CA TRP A 150 -5.37 16.53 6.30
C TRP A 150 -6.89 16.65 6.23
N LYS A 151 -7.56 15.61 6.71
CA LYS A 151 -9.01 15.53 6.89
C LYS A 151 -9.32 14.93 8.25
N ASN A 152 -10.45 15.31 8.86
CA ASN A 152 -10.86 14.71 10.13
C ASN A 152 -11.15 13.21 9.94
N TRP A 153 -10.75 12.38 10.91
CA TRP A 153 -10.96 10.94 10.87
C TRP A 153 -12.42 10.55 10.64
N ASN A 154 -13.36 11.09 11.42
CA ASN A 154 -14.76 10.71 11.33
C ASN A 154 -15.36 11.09 9.98
N GLU A 155 -14.99 12.26 9.46
CA GLU A 155 -15.43 12.72 8.15
C GLU A 155 -14.91 11.81 7.03
N PHE A 156 -13.62 11.45 7.07
CA PHE A 156 -13.04 10.54 6.06
C PHE A 156 -13.61 9.12 6.17
N MET A 157 -13.90 8.63 7.38
CA MET A 157 -14.50 7.31 7.59
C MET A 157 -15.94 7.25 7.08
N GLN A 158 -16.72 8.33 7.21
CA GLN A 158 -18.06 8.42 6.61
C GLN A 158 -17.98 8.34 5.09
N GLU A 159 -17.05 9.08 4.46
CA GLU A 159 -16.85 9.01 3.01
C GLU A 159 -16.35 7.62 2.56
N ALA A 160 -15.46 7.00 3.33
CA ALA A 160 -14.99 5.64 3.06
C ALA A 160 -16.16 4.64 3.13
N GLU A 161 -17.06 4.80 4.09
CA GLU A 161 -18.27 3.97 4.19
C GLU A 161 -19.18 4.17 2.96
N GLU A 162 -19.38 5.40 2.50
CA GLU A 162 -20.15 5.68 1.29
C GLU A 162 -19.54 5.05 0.04
N VAL A 163 -18.22 5.11 -0.10
CA VAL A 163 -17.49 4.42 -1.19
C VAL A 163 -17.68 2.91 -1.09
N MET A 164 -17.56 2.33 0.11
CA MET A 164 -17.79 0.90 0.35
C MET A 164 -19.23 0.50 0.00
N ARG A 165 -20.23 1.29 0.37
CA ARG A 165 -21.65 1.03 0.02
C ARG A 165 -21.86 1.07 -1.49
N ARG A 166 -21.22 1.99 -2.21
CA ARG A 166 -21.34 2.13 -3.67
C ARG A 166 -20.56 1.06 -4.43
N ASN A 167 -19.36 0.69 -3.97
CA ASN A 167 -18.43 -0.16 -4.73
C ASN A 167 -17.61 -1.13 -3.86
N LEU A 168 -18.29 -1.85 -2.97
CA LEU A 168 -17.67 -2.87 -2.11
C LEU A 168 -16.79 -3.85 -2.90
N ARG A 169 -17.30 -4.32 -4.05
CA ARG A 169 -16.61 -5.28 -4.91
C ARG A 169 -15.31 -4.70 -5.47
N GLY A 170 -15.32 -3.43 -5.88
CA GLY A 170 -14.12 -2.73 -6.36
C GLY A 170 -13.05 -2.61 -5.29
N VAL A 171 -13.44 -2.17 -4.09
CA VAL A 171 -12.50 -2.02 -2.97
C VAL A 171 -11.83 -3.36 -2.64
N TYR A 172 -12.61 -4.42 -2.43
CA TYR A 172 -12.04 -5.73 -2.09
C TYR A 172 -11.22 -6.36 -3.22
N SER A 173 -11.59 -6.10 -4.47
CA SER A 173 -10.83 -6.59 -5.63
C SER A 173 -9.44 -5.95 -5.73
N LEU A 174 -9.27 -4.74 -5.22
CA LEU A 174 -7.97 -4.07 -5.12
C LEU A 174 -7.23 -4.47 -3.83
N LEU A 175 -7.95 -4.52 -2.71
CA LEU A 175 -7.41 -4.80 -1.38
C LEU A 175 -6.60 -6.10 -1.31
N LEU A 176 -7.17 -7.20 -1.84
CA LEU A 176 -6.52 -8.51 -1.75
C LEU A 176 -5.10 -8.53 -2.35
N PRO A 177 -4.87 -8.07 -3.61
CA PRO A 177 -3.53 -7.96 -4.14
C PRO A 177 -2.59 -7.07 -3.32
N LEU A 178 -3.08 -5.94 -2.77
CA LEU A 178 -2.24 -5.03 -1.97
C LEU A 178 -1.71 -5.74 -0.72
N VAL A 179 -2.59 -6.43 -0.01
CA VAL A 179 -2.27 -7.11 1.25
C VAL A 179 -1.29 -8.25 1.02
N VAL A 180 -1.51 -9.03 -0.04
CA VAL A 180 -0.61 -10.14 -0.40
C VAL A 180 0.76 -9.60 -0.79
N ALA A 181 0.83 -8.53 -1.56
CA ALA A 181 2.08 -7.90 -1.97
C ALA A 181 2.84 -7.28 -0.79
N ASP A 182 2.16 -6.55 0.10
CA ASP A 182 2.76 -5.94 1.30
C ASP A 182 3.36 -7.00 2.22
N ASN A 183 2.57 -8.02 2.59
CA ASN A 183 3.03 -9.09 3.48
C ASN A 183 4.18 -9.90 2.86
N TYR A 184 4.15 -10.13 1.54
CA TYR A 184 5.25 -10.77 0.82
C TYR A 184 6.54 -9.93 0.88
N ALA A 185 6.45 -8.64 0.55
CA ALA A 185 7.59 -7.72 0.55
C ALA A 185 8.22 -7.62 1.95
N ALA A 186 7.37 -7.40 2.97
CA ALA A 186 7.78 -7.34 4.36
C ALA A 186 8.49 -8.63 4.81
N ALA A 187 7.93 -9.80 4.50
CA ALA A 187 8.50 -11.08 4.89
C ALA A 187 9.87 -11.34 4.22
N LEU A 188 10.06 -10.95 2.97
CA LEU A 188 11.37 -11.10 2.31
C LEU A 188 12.42 -10.14 2.87
N ASN A 189 12.09 -8.85 2.94
CA ASN A 189 13.06 -7.82 3.30
C ASN A 189 13.45 -7.89 4.77
N ARG A 190 12.54 -8.34 5.64
CA ARG A 190 12.78 -8.47 7.09
C ARG A 190 13.31 -9.86 7.50
N GLY A 191 13.70 -10.69 6.53
CA GLY A 191 14.33 -11.99 6.79
C GLY A 191 13.40 -13.02 7.45
N GLY A 192 12.13 -13.07 7.04
CA GLY A 192 11.14 -14.01 7.58
C GLY A 192 10.52 -13.61 8.92
N LYS A 193 10.95 -12.47 9.51
CA LYS A 193 10.22 -11.80 10.59
C LYS A 193 8.95 -11.16 10.02
N GLY A 194 7.93 -11.99 9.82
CA GLY A 194 6.66 -11.60 9.20
C GLY A 194 5.44 -11.99 10.02
N SER A 195 4.31 -11.40 9.69
CA SER A 195 2.98 -11.78 10.18
C SER A 195 2.67 -13.24 9.86
N THR A 196 1.71 -13.84 10.57
CA THR A 196 1.18 -15.18 10.24
C THR A 196 0.74 -15.27 8.77
N LEU A 197 0.11 -14.21 8.27
CA LEU A 197 -0.31 -14.10 6.87
C LEU A 197 0.86 -14.18 5.88
N GLY A 198 2.01 -13.58 6.20
CA GLY A 198 3.21 -13.72 5.39
C GLY A 198 3.62 -15.19 5.23
N LYS A 199 3.60 -15.98 6.32
CA LYS A 199 3.93 -17.42 6.27
C LYS A 199 2.94 -18.20 5.40
N GLU A 200 1.63 -17.95 5.59
CA GLU A 200 0.57 -18.57 4.79
C GLU A 200 0.73 -18.28 3.29
N ILE A 201 1.07 -17.04 2.93
CA ILE A 201 1.35 -16.65 1.53
C ILE A 201 2.49 -17.50 0.95
N PHE A 202 3.60 -17.67 1.69
CA PHE A 202 4.72 -18.49 1.20
C PHE A 202 4.38 -19.97 1.07
N GLU A 203 3.58 -20.52 1.99
CA GLU A 203 3.09 -21.90 1.87
C GLU A 203 2.29 -22.09 0.59
N VAL A 204 1.36 -21.16 0.30
CA VAL A 204 0.56 -21.18 -0.93
C VAL A 204 1.43 -21.03 -2.18
N LEU A 205 2.40 -20.11 -2.17
CA LEU A 205 3.29 -19.89 -3.31
C LEU A 205 4.23 -21.09 -3.56
N LYS A 206 4.70 -21.74 -2.50
CA LYS A 206 5.55 -22.95 -2.57
C LYS A 206 4.80 -24.11 -3.23
N VAL A 207 3.54 -24.34 -2.84
CA VAL A 207 2.68 -25.37 -3.46
C VAL A 207 2.49 -25.13 -4.96
N ARG A 208 2.51 -23.86 -5.40
CA ARG A 208 2.31 -23.48 -6.81
C ARG A 208 3.58 -23.50 -7.65
N GLY A 209 4.74 -23.88 -7.10
CA GLY A 209 6.00 -24.01 -7.84
C GLY A 209 6.56 -22.68 -8.34
N TRP A 210 6.29 -21.58 -7.64
CA TRP A 210 6.73 -20.25 -8.07
C TRP A 210 8.17 -19.99 -7.67
N ASP A 211 9.02 -19.59 -8.62
CA ASP A 211 10.42 -19.20 -8.34
C ASP A 211 10.50 -18.04 -7.32
N VAL A 212 9.47 -17.19 -7.31
CA VAL A 212 9.25 -16.08 -6.37
C VAL A 212 9.10 -16.57 -4.91
N ALA A 213 8.76 -17.84 -4.69
CA ALA A 213 8.70 -18.47 -3.36
C ALA A 213 10.08 -18.84 -2.79
N ARG A 214 11.15 -18.85 -3.61
CA ARG A 214 12.51 -19.25 -3.18
C ARG A 214 13.19 -18.26 -2.23
N GLY A 215 12.59 -17.08 -2.00
CA GLY A 215 13.19 -16.04 -1.15
C GLY A 215 13.38 -16.43 0.32
N LEU A 216 12.63 -17.43 0.83
CA LEU A 216 12.82 -17.97 2.19
C LEU A 216 13.60 -19.29 2.25
N SER A 217 13.69 -20.05 1.14
CA SER A 217 14.24 -21.41 1.17
C SER A 217 15.76 -21.50 1.31
N ASN A 218 16.46 -20.36 1.29
CA ASN A 218 17.92 -20.31 1.45
C ASN A 218 18.36 -19.89 2.87
N ARG A 219 17.45 -19.84 3.85
CA ARG A 219 17.76 -19.43 5.24
C ARG A 219 17.12 -20.29 6.32
N LEU A 220 16.66 -21.51 5.99
CA LEU A 220 16.30 -22.55 6.95
C LEU A 220 17.37 -23.63 6.99
#